data_AF-A0A9P6HTH2-F1
#
_entry.id   AF-A0A9P6HTH2-F1
#
_cell.length_a   1.000
_cell.length_b   1.000
_cell.length_c   1.000
_cell.angle_alpha   90.00
_cell.angle_beta   90.00
_cell.angle_gamma   90.00
#
_symmetry.space_group_name_H-M   'P 1'
#
loop_
_entity.id
_entity.type
_entity.pdbx_description
1 polymer ?
#
loop_
_entity_poly.entity_id
_entity_poly.type
_entity_poly.pdbx_seq_one_letter_code
_entity_poly.pdbx_strand_id
1 'polypeptide(L)'
;MFATTLTTFLAASASLVSAASIPIRDNGNSGSASMTPHDLYSSSIGVLGCKIDTNRVAYWPNAVDCDNICLKVSHAGRSVKLLRIDQSGGAYDISYDAYNYLVTGKGAAEAPTQGGPVGMEWESLPASECSHLMKDGKLPLSAANSMNYLASCLGTDSFVGKNHALYNIQNSACTWGVDEQCNLDLAVSNQAACPSGLGITTALKNQPVKNIAYGTGKMEVAVQ
;
A
#
# COMPACT_ATOMS: atom_id res chain seq x y z
N MET A 1 10.32 71.65 -48.81
CA MET A 1 9.64 71.53 -47.50
C MET A 1 9.06 70.12 -47.45
N PHE A 2 9.74 69.18 -46.81
CA PHE A 2 9.32 67.78 -46.71
C PHE A 2 8.74 67.54 -45.31
N ALA A 3 7.45 67.21 -45.23
CA ALA A 3 6.80 66.81 -43.99
C ALA A 3 7.01 65.31 -43.77
N THR A 4 7.55 64.96 -42.61
CA THR A 4 7.91 63.59 -42.23
C THR A 4 6.72 62.95 -41.51
N THR A 5 6.17 61.88 -42.05
CA THR A 5 5.11 61.07 -41.44
C THR A 5 5.70 60.12 -40.41
N LEU A 6 5.24 60.21 -39.16
CA LEU A 6 5.58 59.29 -38.08
C LEU A 6 4.61 58.08 -38.12
N THR A 7 5.13 56.87 -38.35
CA THR A 7 4.35 55.63 -38.31
C THR A 7 4.53 54.96 -36.95
N THR A 8 3.47 54.94 -36.15
CA THR A 8 3.43 54.26 -34.84
C THR A 8 3.18 52.76 -35.04
N PHE A 9 4.11 51.92 -34.60
CA PHE A 9 3.92 50.47 -34.50
C PHE A 9 3.24 50.11 -33.17
N LEU A 10 2.03 49.56 -33.24
CA LEU A 10 1.35 48.92 -32.11
C LEU A 10 1.81 47.46 -32.02
N ALA A 11 2.57 47.12 -30.98
CA ALA A 11 2.93 45.74 -30.66
C ALA A 11 1.76 45.06 -29.92
N ALA A 12 1.12 44.08 -30.56
CA ALA A 12 0.11 43.24 -29.91
C ALA A 12 0.82 42.18 -29.05
N SER A 13 0.67 42.30 -27.72
CA SER A 13 1.16 41.31 -26.77
C SER A 13 0.13 40.19 -26.62
N ALA A 14 0.37 39.03 -27.23
CA ALA A 14 -0.43 37.84 -27.02
C ALA A 14 0.02 37.15 -25.72
N SER A 15 -0.67 37.41 -24.62
CA SER A 15 -0.50 36.66 -23.38
C SER A 15 -1.09 35.26 -23.54
N LEU A 16 -0.23 34.24 -23.66
CA LEU A 16 -0.62 32.84 -23.55
C LEU A 16 -1.08 32.58 -22.11
N VAL A 17 -2.39 32.51 -21.92
CA VAL A 17 -2.98 32.00 -20.68
C VAL A 17 -2.67 30.51 -20.64
N SER A 18 -1.70 30.11 -19.81
CA SER A 18 -1.57 28.70 -19.44
C SER A 18 -2.88 28.30 -18.78
N ALA A 19 -3.63 27.43 -19.44
CA ALA A 19 -4.73 26.73 -18.79
C ALA A 19 -4.13 25.90 -17.66
N ALA A 20 -4.16 26.42 -16.44
CA ALA A 20 -3.96 25.61 -15.26
C ALA A 20 -5.08 24.56 -15.30
N SER A 21 -4.72 23.31 -15.59
CA SER A 21 -5.62 22.19 -15.40
C SER A 21 -6.06 22.22 -13.95
N ILE A 22 -7.34 22.53 -13.73
CA ILE A 22 -7.96 22.34 -12.43
C ILE A 22 -7.79 20.84 -12.14
N PRO A 23 -7.08 20.43 -11.07
CA PRO A 23 -7.02 19.02 -10.74
C PRO A 23 -8.47 18.59 -10.53
N ILE A 24 -8.94 17.68 -11.38
CA ILE A 24 -10.17 16.96 -11.14
C ILE A 24 -9.94 16.32 -9.78
N ARG A 25 -10.66 16.78 -8.76
CA ARG A 25 -10.71 16.11 -7.46
C ARG A 25 -11.49 14.83 -7.72
N ASP A 26 -10.78 13.81 -8.16
CA ASP A 26 -11.26 12.44 -8.05
C ASP A 26 -11.57 12.20 -6.56
N ASN A 27 -12.56 11.37 -6.25
CA ASN A 27 -13.20 11.24 -4.92
C ASN A 27 -12.28 10.69 -3.80
N GLY A 28 -11.02 11.13 -3.71
CA GLY A 28 -9.98 10.47 -2.92
C GLY A 28 -9.48 9.17 -3.55
N ASN A 29 -9.78 8.93 -4.84
CA ASN A 29 -9.39 7.72 -5.56
C ASN A 29 -8.15 7.91 -6.43
N SER A 30 -7.61 9.11 -6.55
CA SER A 30 -6.33 9.34 -7.21
C SER A 30 -5.71 10.64 -6.75
N GLY A 31 -4.42 10.82 -7.03
CA GLY A 31 -3.74 12.08 -6.80
C GLY A 31 -2.22 11.94 -6.90
N SER A 32 -1.54 13.00 -6.47
CA SER A 32 -0.09 13.01 -6.34
C SER A 32 0.30 13.10 -4.87
N ALA A 33 1.39 12.43 -4.51
CA ALA A 33 1.93 12.44 -3.16
C ALA A 33 3.45 12.40 -3.17
N SER A 34 4.06 12.94 -2.11
CA SER A 34 5.48 12.78 -1.87
C SER A 34 5.70 11.46 -1.13
N MET A 35 6.20 10.46 -1.85
CA MET A 35 6.33 9.10 -1.33
C MET A 35 7.74 8.81 -0.84
N THR A 36 7.86 8.08 0.27
CA THR A 36 9.14 7.66 0.84
C THR A 36 9.28 6.13 0.88
N PRO A 37 10.52 5.60 0.90
CA PRO A 37 10.74 4.16 1.03
C PRO A 37 10.49 3.68 2.46
N HIS A 38 9.64 2.66 2.61
CA HIS A 38 9.40 1.96 3.86
C HIS A 38 10.09 0.59 3.85
N ASP A 39 11.14 0.41 4.64
CA ASP A 39 11.96 -0.79 4.65
C ASP A 39 11.47 -1.87 5.64
N LEU A 40 10.68 -1.50 6.64
CA LEU A 40 10.09 -2.42 7.60
C LEU A 40 8.66 -2.81 7.21
N TYR A 41 8.37 -4.10 7.07
CA TYR A 41 6.98 -4.52 6.92
C TYR A 41 6.16 -4.22 8.18
N SER A 42 4.92 -3.76 8.01
CA SER A 42 3.89 -3.68 9.05
C SER A 42 2.48 -3.66 8.45
N SER A 43 1.47 -3.87 9.30
CA SER A 43 0.05 -3.77 8.92
C SER A 43 -0.82 -3.39 10.12
N SER A 44 -1.48 -2.24 10.03
CA SER A 44 -2.44 -1.75 11.02
C SER A 44 -3.75 -2.54 11.08
N ILE A 45 -4.06 -3.32 10.04
CA ILE A 45 -5.27 -4.16 9.96
C ILE A 45 -4.96 -5.65 10.17
N GLY A 46 -3.71 -6.00 10.47
CA GLY A 46 -3.31 -7.38 10.76
C GLY A 46 -3.17 -8.28 9.53
N VAL A 47 -2.84 -7.75 8.35
CA VAL A 47 -2.43 -8.59 7.21
C VAL A 47 -1.14 -9.31 7.55
N LEU A 48 -1.03 -10.57 7.16
CA LEU A 48 0.13 -11.41 7.46
C LEU A 48 1.17 -11.33 6.35
N GLY A 49 2.34 -10.76 6.64
CA GLY A 49 3.42 -10.55 5.68
C GLY A 49 3.94 -11.86 5.06
N CYS A 50 3.91 -12.96 5.82
CA CYS A 50 4.34 -14.27 5.35
C CYS A 50 3.36 -14.91 4.34
N LYS A 51 2.26 -14.23 4.03
CA LYS A 51 1.21 -14.71 3.11
C LYS A 51 1.00 -13.75 1.93
N ILE A 52 1.75 -12.67 1.83
CA ILE A 52 1.65 -11.68 0.74
C ILE A 52 3.03 -11.33 0.16
N ASP A 53 3.05 -10.58 -0.94
CA ASP A 53 4.27 -9.94 -1.41
C ASP A 53 4.56 -8.64 -0.63
N THR A 54 5.48 -8.70 0.32
CA THR A 54 5.86 -7.55 1.17
C THR A 54 6.64 -6.47 0.41
N ASN A 55 7.10 -6.74 -0.82
CA ASN A 55 7.72 -5.76 -1.70
C ASN A 55 6.69 -4.95 -2.51
N ARG A 56 5.39 -5.18 -2.27
CA ARG A 56 4.28 -4.51 -2.96
C ARG A 56 3.23 -4.00 -1.96
N VAL A 57 3.70 -3.24 -0.97
CA VAL A 57 2.86 -2.71 0.12
C VAL A 57 2.86 -1.18 0.14
N ALA A 58 1.74 -0.61 0.54
CA ALA A 58 1.48 0.81 0.70
C ALA A 58 1.03 1.13 2.14
N TYR A 59 1.60 2.20 2.69
CA TYR A 59 1.39 2.74 4.04
C TYR A 59 0.83 4.16 3.90
N TRP A 60 -0.48 4.33 4.12
CA TRP A 60 -1.19 5.58 3.78
C TRP A 60 -1.46 6.44 5.02
N PRO A 61 -1.65 7.77 4.89
CA PRO A 61 -1.97 8.62 6.05
C PRO A 61 -3.29 8.23 6.74
N ASN A 62 -4.25 7.78 5.95
CA ASN A 62 -5.61 7.49 6.37
C ASN A 62 -5.80 6.00 6.63
N ALA A 63 -6.72 5.69 7.56
CA ALA A 63 -7.14 4.32 7.87
C ALA A 63 -7.49 3.52 6.62
N VAL A 64 -7.15 2.23 6.66
CA VAL A 64 -7.44 1.28 5.57
C VAL A 64 -8.93 0.96 5.57
N ASP A 65 -9.55 0.97 4.39
CA ASP A 65 -10.96 0.62 4.22
C ASP A 65 -11.12 -0.80 3.66
N CYS A 66 -12.35 -1.19 3.32
CA CYS A 66 -12.70 -2.55 2.93
C CYS A 66 -12.65 -2.84 1.43
N ASP A 67 -12.43 -1.83 0.58
CA ASP A 67 -12.53 -1.93 -0.89
C ASP A 67 -11.33 -1.32 -1.62
N ASN A 68 -10.82 -0.17 -1.16
CA ASN A 68 -9.67 0.55 -1.71
C ASN A 68 -8.35 0.07 -1.09
N ILE A 69 -8.16 -1.25 -1.10
CA ILE A 69 -6.93 -1.91 -0.64
C ILE A 69 -5.92 -2.15 -1.77
N CYS A 70 -6.27 -1.82 -3.02
CA CYS A 70 -5.40 -1.93 -4.18
C CYS A 70 -5.11 -0.55 -4.77
N LEU A 71 -3.84 -0.24 -4.94
CA LEU A 71 -3.39 1.01 -5.52
C LEU A 71 -2.49 0.72 -6.71
N LYS A 72 -2.49 1.60 -7.70
CA LYS A 72 -1.39 1.74 -8.64
C LYS A 72 -0.64 3.02 -8.31
N VAL A 73 0.68 2.91 -8.21
CA VAL A 73 1.59 4.05 -8.04
C VAL A 73 2.49 4.14 -9.26
N SER A 74 2.69 5.35 -9.77
CA SER A 74 3.46 5.61 -10.98
C SER A 74 4.46 6.74 -10.81
N HIS A 75 5.64 6.56 -11.40
CA HIS A 75 6.70 7.57 -11.45
C HIS A 75 7.57 7.36 -12.69
N ALA A 76 7.93 8.45 -13.38
CA ALA A 76 8.83 8.43 -14.54
C ALA A 76 8.51 7.34 -15.59
N GLY A 77 7.21 7.15 -15.91
CA GLY A 77 6.75 6.16 -16.89
C GLY A 77 6.70 4.71 -16.40
N ARG A 78 7.02 4.46 -15.13
CA ARG A 78 6.94 3.15 -14.47
C ARG A 78 5.73 3.12 -13.55
N SER A 79 5.17 1.93 -13.34
CA SER A 79 4.09 1.74 -12.38
C SER A 79 4.18 0.40 -11.67
N VAL A 80 3.67 0.34 -10.45
CA VAL A 80 3.49 -0.89 -9.67
C VAL A 80 2.11 -0.90 -9.04
N LYS A 81 1.58 -2.10 -8.80
CA LYS A 81 0.40 -2.30 -7.97
C LYS A 81 0.82 -2.61 -6.54
N LEU A 82 0.14 -2.03 -5.57
CA LEU A 82 0.46 -2.13 -4.14
C LEU A 82 -0.79 -2.45 -3.33
N LEU A 83 -0.61 -3.25 -2.29
CA LEU A 83 -1.61 -3.48 -1.25
C LEU A 83 -1.53 -2.38 -0.20
N ARG A 84 -2.59 -1.58 -0.06
CA ARG A 84 -2.75 -0.58 1.00
C ARG A 84 -3.31 -1.28 2.24
N ILE A 85 -2.43 -1.60 3.19
CA ILE A 85 -2.75 -2.45 4.34
C ILE A 85 -2.22 -1.90 5.66
N ASP A 86 -1.67 -0.70 5.63
CA ASP A 86 -1.15 -0.04 6.81
C ASP A 86 -1.40 1.47 6.79
N GLN A 87 -1.35 2.06 7.99
CA GLN A 87 -1.45 3.48 8.20
C GLN A 87 -0.10 4.03 8.69
N SER A 88 0.41 5.04 8.01
CA SER A 88 1.72 5.66 8.29
C SER A 88 1.69 6.79 9.35
N GLY A 89 0.51 7.13 9.88
CA GLY A 89 0.35 8.26 10.81
C GLY A 89 0.51 9.66 10.18
N GLY A 90 0.49 9.76 8.84
CA GLY A 90 0.49 11.06 8.14
C GLY A 90 1.29 11.10 6.83
N ALA A 91 2.16 10.13 6.59
CA ALA A 91 3.04 10.07 5.42
C ALA A 91 2.45 9.20 4.30
N TYR A 92 3.02 9.29 3.09
CA TYR A 92 2.75 8.31 2.05
C TYR A 92 4.02 7.49 1.88
N ASP A 93 3.98 6.24 2.30
CA ASP A 93 5.13 5.36 2.17
C ASP A 93 4.75 4.12 1.39
N ILE A 94 5.73 3.57 0.70
CA ILE A 94 5.59 2.32 -0.05
C ILE A 94 6.79 1.45 0.25
N SER A 95 6.61 0.14 0.17
CA SER A 95 7.69 -0.84 0.39
C SER A 95 8.95 -0.44 -0.37
N TYR A 96 10.11 -0.53 0.28
CA TYR A 96 11.38 -0.03 -0.24
C TYR A 96 11.69 -0.54 -1.65
N ASP A 97 11.37 -1.80 -1.96
CA ASP A 97 11.53 -2.35 -3.31
C ASP A 97 10.70 -1.61 -4.37
N ALA A 98 9.41 -1.37 -4.09
CA ALA A 98 8.51 -0.64 -4.97
C ALA A 98 9.01 0.79 -5.21
N TYR A 99 9.41 1.49 -4.14
CA TYR A 99 10.01 2.82 -4.25
C TYR A 99 11.24 2.80 -5.14
N ASN A 100 12.18 1.89 -4.87
CA ASN A 100 13.44 1.82 -5.59
C ASN A 100 13.21 1.52 -7.08
N TYR A 101 12.28 0.62 -7.40
CA TYR A 101 11.91 0.32 -8.78
C TYR A 101 11.30 1.53 -9.48
N LEU A 102 10.37 2.23 -8.83
CA LEU A 102 9.73 3.41 -9.41
C LEU A 102 10.75 4.52 -9.70
N VAL A 103 11.71 4.75 -8.81
CA VAL A 103 12.74 5.79 -8.96
C VAL A 103 13.81 5.39 -9.98
N THR A 104 14.31 4.15 -9.92
CA THR A 104 15.55 3.75 -10.61
C THR A 104 15.34 2.76 -11.76
N GLY A 105 14.20 2.07 -11.78
CA GLY A 105 13.95 0.92 -12.66
C GLY A 105 14.48 -0.42 -12.14
N LYS A 106 15.06 -0.47 -10.95
CA LYS A 106 15.65 -1.66 -10.32
C LYS A 106 15.02 -1.92 -8.95
N GLY A 107 14.84 -3.18 -8.56
CA GLY A 107 14.41 -3.52 -7.20
C GLY A 107 15.46 -3.16 -6.15
N ALA A 108 15.05 -2.95 -4.90
CA ALA A 108 15.96 -2.54 -3.83
C ALA A 108 16.94 -3.66 -3.45
N ALA A 109 16.54 -4.92 -3.58
CA ALA A 109 17.44 -6.07 -3.38
C ALA A 109 18.49 -6.19 -4.49
N GLU A 110 18.23 -5.62 -5.68
CA GLU A 110 19.14 -5.68 -6.83
C GLU A 110 20.13 -4.51 -6.85
N ALA A 111 19.62 -3.28 -6.73
CA ALA A 111 20.41 -2.05 -6.78
C ALA A 111 19.83 -1.01 -5.81
N PRO A 112 20.11 -1.12 -4.51
CA PRO A 112 19.52 -0.26 -3.49
C PRO A 112 19.96 1.20 -3.68
N THR A 113 19.02 2.12 -3.53
CA THR A 113 19.29 3.55 -3.45
C THR A 113 18.84 4.11 -2.12
N GLN A 114 19.61 5.06 -1.60
CA GLN A 114 19.16 5.90 -0.51
C GLN A 114 18.48 7.11 -1.13
N GLY A 115 17.27 7.40 -0.67
CA GLY A 115 16.39 8.40 -1.25
C GLY A 115 15.41 8.94 -0.21
N GLY A 116 14.98 10.17 -0.44
CA GLY A 116 13.96 10.84 0.36
C GLY A 116 12.63 10.95 -0.38
N PRO A 117 11.77 11.89 0.01
CA PRO A 117 10.47 12.09 -0.62
C PRO A 117 10.58 12.33 -2.14
N VAL A 118 9.82 11.56 -2.93
CA VAL A 118 9.72 11.73 -4.40
C VAL A 118 8.25 11.90 -4.79
N GLY A 119 7.95 12.88 -5.64
CA GLY A 119 6.61 13.08 -6.19
C GLY A 119 6.19 11.92 -7.09
N MET A 120 5.10 11.24 -6.74
CA MET A 120 4.54 10.12 -7.48
C MET A 120 3.02 10.27 -7.64
N GLU A 121 2.49 9.77 -8.74
CA GLU A 121 1.04 9.70 -8.98
C GLU A 121 0.50 8.37 -8.44
N TRP A 122 -0.72 8.39 -7.93
CA TRP A 122 -1.41 7.19 -7.47
C TRP A 122 -2.88 7.20 -7.86
N GLU A 123 -3.44 6.00 -8.00
CA GLU A 123 -4.86 5.77 -8.20
C GLU A 123 -5.28 4.49 -7.47
N SER A 124 -6.47 4.53 -6.86
CA SER A 124 -7.18 3.37 -6.33
C SER A 124 -7.67 2.51 -7.48
N LEU A 125 -7.46 1.22 -7.36
CA LEU A 125 -7.95 0.21 -8.29
C LEU A 125 -8.98 -0.67 -7.58
N PRO A 126 -9.86 -1.36 -8.33
CA PRO A 126 -10.64 -2.46 -7.77
C PRO A 126 -9.72 -3.44 -7.04
N ALA A 127 -10.06 -3.86 -5.82
CA ALA A 127 -9.23 -4.74 -5.01
C ALA A 127 -8.79 -6.03 -5.74
N SER A 128 -9.62 -6.55 -6.63
CA SER A 128 -9.33 -7.72 -7.47
C SER A 128 -8.10 -7.55 -8.36
N GLU A 129 -7.72 -6.32 -8.72
CA GLU A 129 -6.52 -6.03 -9.50
C GLU A 129 -5.22 -6.39 -8.74
N CYS A 130 -5.30 -6.48 -7.41
CA CYS A 130 -4.20 -6.88 -6.53
C CYS A 130 -4.35 -8.32 -5.98
N SER A 131 -5.29 -9.14 -6.49
CA SER A 131 -5.48 -10.52 -6.02
C SER A 131 -4.22 -11.38 -6.10
N HIS A 132 -3.34 -11.12 -7.06
CA HIS A 132 -2.06 -11.80 -7.20
C HIS A 132 -1.03 -11.46 -6.12
N LEU A 133 -1.23 -10.37 -5.36
CA LEU A 133 -0.41 -9.99 -4.21
C LEU A 133 -0.90 -10.65 -2.91
N MET A 134 -2.06 -11.31 -2.95
CA MET A 134 -2.73 -11.93 -1.81
C MET A 134 -2.66 -13.46 -1.89
N LYS A 135 -2.77 -14.14 -0.74
CA LYS A 135 -2.79 -15.59 -0.69
C LYS A 135 -4.09 -16.13 -1.29
N ASP A 136 -3.98 -16.81 -2.42
CA ASP A 136 -5.11 -17.42 -3.13
C ASP A 136 -6.23 -16.39 -3.45
N GLY A 137 -5.84 -15.13 -3.69
CA GLY A 137 -6.77 -14.03 -3.97
C GLY A 137 -7.54 -13.50 -2.76
N LYS A 138 -7.25 -14.00 -1.54
CA LYS A 138 -7.90 -13.60 -0.29
C LYS A 138 -6.93 -12.85 0.61
N LEU A 139 -7.42 -11.79 1.26
CA LEU A 139 -6.62 -11.02 2.22
C LEU A 139 -6.32 -11.88 3.46
N PRO A 140 -5.05 -12.25 3.73
CA PRO A 140 -4.70 -13.13 4.83
C PRO A 140 -4.54 -12.31 6.12
N LEU A 141 -5.44 -12.50 7.06
CA LEU A 141 -5.55 -11.71 8.27
C LEU A 141 -5.23 -12.53 9.53
N SER A 142 -4.64 -11.86 10.52
CA SER A 142 -4.44 -12.41 11.87
C SER A 142 -5.78 -12.57 12.59
N ALA A 143 -6.19 -13.81 12.84
CA ALA A 143 -7.43 -14.10 13.56
C ALA A 143 -7.51 -13.45 14.95
N ALA A 144 -6.36 -13.24 15.61
CA ALA A 144 -6.30 -12.64 16.93
C ALA A 144 -6.33 -11.10 16.90
N ASN A 145 -5.80 -10.48 15.84
CA ASN A 145 -5.53 -9.03 15.84
C ASN A 145 -6.22 -8.23 14.72
N SER A 146 -6.95 -8.87 13.79
CA SER A 146 -7.64 -8.18 12.70
C SER A 146 -9.15 -8.00 12.90
N MET A 147 -9.72 -8.52 13.99
CA MET A 147 -11.18 -8.73 14.09
C MET A 147 -11.98 -7.43 14.05
N ASN A 148 -11.47 -6.32 14.59
CA ASN A 148 -12.16 -5.03 14.51
C ASN A 148 -12.28 -4.53 13.06
N TYR A 149 -11.20 -4.64 12.29
CA TYR A 149 -11.21 -4.31 10.87
C TYR A 149 -12.14 -5.24 10.09
N LEU A 150 -11.98 -6.56 10.26
CA LEU A 150 -12.79 -7.53 9.53
C LEU A 150 -14.29 -7.39 9.85
N ALA A 151 -14.66 -7.18 11.12
CA ALA A 151 -16.06 -6.97 11.49
C ALA A 151 -16.67 -5.75 10.78
N SER A 152 -15.90 -4.67 10.61
CA SER A 152 -16.36 -3.49 9.85
C SER A 152 -16.61 -3.80 8.38
N CYS A 153 -15.82 -4.70 7.79
CA CYS A 153 -15.95 -5.11 6.39
C CYS A 153 -17.02 -6.17 6.16
N LEU A 154 -17.31 -7.01 7.14
CA LEU A 154 -18.41 -7.97 7.10
C LEU A 154 -19.79 -7.31 7.26
N GLY A 155 -19.84 -6.12 7.88
CA GLY A 155 -21.05 -5.32 8.01
C GLY A 155 -21.49 -4.64 6.70
N THR A 156 -20.72 -4.77 5.62
CA THR A 156 -20.97 -4.13 4.32
C THR A 156 -20.76 -5.12 3.17
N ASP A 157 -21.26 -4.78 1.98
CA ASP A 157 -21.03 -5.58 0.77
C ASP A 157 -19.64 -5.27 0.14
N SER A 158 -18.57 -5.50 0.90
CA SER A 158 -17.20 -5.13 0.51
C SER A 158 -16.39 -6.28 -0.08
N PHE A 159 -15.31 -5.97 -0.81
CA PHE A 159 -14.36 -6.96 -1.31
C PHE A 159 -13.75 -7.77 -0.16
N VAL A 160 -13.24 -7.11 0.88
CA VAL A 160 -12.57 -7.78 2.01
C VAL A 160 -13.55 -8.66 2.78
N GLY A 161 -14.79 -8.20 3.00
CA GLY A 161 -15.83 -9.01 3.64
C GLY A 161 -16.05 -10.35 2.90
N LYS A 162 -15.94 -10.36 1.57
CA LYS A 162 -16.09 -11.56 0.73
C LYS A 162 -14.79 -12.36 0.52
N ASN A 163 -13.63 -11.70 0.56
CA ASN A 163 -12.35 -12.25 0.12
C ASN A 163 -11.26 -12.12 1.19
N HIS A 164 -11.47 -12.77 2.33
CA HIS A 164 -10.50 -12.84 3.42
C HIS A 164 -10.25 -14.30 3.84
N ALA A 165 -9.14 -14.50 4.55
CA ALA A 165 -8.84 -15.74 5.25
C ALA A 165 -8.23 -15.41 6.60
N LEU A 166 -8.71 -16.07 7.67
CA LEU A 166 -8.19 -15.90 9.02
C LEU A 166 -7.18 -16.99 9.33
N TYR A 167 -6.05 -16.60 9.91
CA TYR A 167 -5.01 -17.53 10.35
C TYR A 167 -4.69 -17.33 11.83
N ASN A 168 -4.32 -18.42 12.52
CA ASN A 168 -3.92 -18.39 13.94
C ASN A 168 -2.48 -17.90 14.13
N ILE A 169 -2.09 -16.86 13.38
CA ILE A 169 -0.80 -16.20 13.47
C ILE A 169 -1.02 -14.87 14.17
N GLN A 170 -0.26 -14.62 15.23
CA GLN A 170 -0.52 -13.53 16.15
C GLN A 170 -0.10 -12.17 15.59
N ASN A 171 1.09 -12.04 14.99
CA ASN A 171 1.58 -10.74 14.53
C ASN A 171 1.80 -10.69 13.01
N SER A 172 1.81 -9.48 12.44
CA SER A 172 1.94 -9.29 10.98
C SER A 172 3.30 -9.75 10.44
N ALA A 173 4.36 -9.71 11.25
CA ALA A 173 5.66 -10.27 10.94
C ALA A 173 5.73 -11.82 10.99
N CYS A 174 4.66 -12.49 11.39
CA CYS A 174 4.56 -13.95 11.45
C CYS A 174 5.63 -14.64 12.32
N THR A 175 5.93 -14.08 13.50
CA THR A 175 6.90 -14.66 14.44
C THR A 175 6.24 -15.48 15.54
N TRP A 176 4.93 -15.32 15.75
CA TRP A 176 4.17 -15.99 16.81
C TRP A 176 2.88 -16.60 16.29
N GLY A 177 2.53 -17.78 16.78
CA GLY A 177 1.29 -18.50 16.46
C GLY A 177 1.51 -19.83 15.75
N VAL A 178 0.46 -20.30 15.09
CA VAL A 178 0.41 -21.55 14.33
C VAL A 178 -0.13 -21.24 12.94
N ASP A 179 0.52 -21.76 11.91
CA ASP A 179 0.04 -21.61 10.53
C ASP A 179 -1.13 -22.56 10.24
N GLU A 180 -2.29 -22.21 10.77
CA GLU A 180 -3.57 -22.91 10.57
C GLU A 180 -4.67 -21.90 10.25
N GLN A 181 -5.63 -22.31 9.44
CA GLN A 181 -6.80 -21.48 9.15
C GLN A 181 -7.80 -21.55 10.30
N CYS A 182 -8.42 -20.41 10.59
CA CYS A 182 -9.50 -20.28 11.55
C CYS A 182 -10.82 -20.04 10.82
N ASN A 183 -11.92 -20.48 11.44
CA ASN A 183 -13.27 -20.23 10.95
C ASN A 183 -13.96 -19.15 11.79
N LEU A 184 -14.69 -18.25 11.15
CA LEU A 184 -15.49 -17.24 11.83
C LEU A 184 -16.97 -17.52 11.58
N ASP A 185 -17.73 -17.65 12.66
CA ASP A 185 -19.19 -17.70 12.64
C ASP A 185 -19.71 -16.62 13.59
N LEU A 186 -20.14 -15.49 13.01
CA LEU A 186 -20.65 -14.34 13.76
C LEU A 186 -21.98 -14.62 14.47
N ALA A 187 -22.70 -15.70 14.11
CA ALA A 187 -23.88 -16.13 14.86
C ALA A 187 -23.52 -16.81 16.18
N VAL A 188 -22.26 -17.27 16.32
CA VAL A 188 -21.75 -17.96 17.51
C VAL A 188 -20.84 -17.05 18.33
N SER A 189 -19.91 -16.34 17.70
CA SER A 189 -18.90 -15.53 18.39
C SER A 189 -18.33 -14.42 17.52
N ASN A 190 -17.90 -13.32 18.14
CA ASN A 190 -17.10 -12.28 17.50
C ASN A 190 -15.60 -12.63 17.41
N GLN A 191 -15.22 -13.82 17.86
CA GLN A 191 -13.86 -14.37 17.77
C GLN A 191 -13.84 -15.58 16.83
N ALA A 192 -12.77 -15.71 16.06
CA ALA A 192 -12.57 -16.87 15.21
C ALA A 192 -12.21 -18.13 16.02
N ALA A 193 -12.74 -19.27 15.59
CA ALA A 193 -12.38 -20.58 16.11
C ALA A 193 -11.17 -21.13 15.33
N CYS A 194 -10.07 -21.39 16.02
CA CYS A 194 -8.86 -21.97 15.46
C CYS A 194 -8.62 -23.38 16.03
N PRO A 195 -8.13 -24.37 15.25
CA PRO A 195 -7.93 -25.74 15.70
C PRO A 195 -7.08 -25.88 16.97
N SER A 196 -6.03 -25.08 17.10
CA SER A 196 -5.13 -25.08 18.27
C SER A 196 -5.59 -24.13 19.39
N GLY A 197 -6.75 -23.50 19.25
CA GLY A 197 -7.22 -22.40 20.10
C GLY A 197 -6.69 -21.04 19.64
N LEU A 198 -7.48 -19.98 19.80
CA LEU A 198 -7.11 -18.63 19.36
C LEU A 198 -6.00 -18.03 20.25
N GLY A 199 -5.07 -17.29 19.65
CA GLY A 199 -4.11 -16.47 20.40
C GLY A 199 -2.88 -17.22 20.92
N ILE A 200 -2.52 -18.33 20.27
CA ILE A 200 -1.31 -19.09 20.58
C ILE A 200 -0.06 -18.24 20.34
N THR A 201 0.90 -18.31 21.27
CA THR A 201 2.16 -17.55 21.27
C THR A 201 3.38 -18.44 21.00
N THR A 202 3.19 -19.58 20.34
CA THR A 202 4.29 -20.46 19.93
C THR A 202 5.18 -19.74 18.91
N ALA A 203 6.50 -19.87 19.06
CA ALA A 203 7.43 -19.27 18.10
C ALA A 203 7.25 -19.90 16.71
N LEU A 204 6.90 -19.07 15.72
CA LEU A 204 6.74 -19.47 14.33
C LEU A 204 8.04 -19.16 13.56
N LYS A 205 8.72 -20.20 13.07
CA LYS A 205 10.10 -20.09 12.55
C LYS A 205 10.25 -20.46 11.08
N ASN A 206 9.25 -21.10 10.48
CA ASN A 206 9.30 -21.67 9.14
C ASN A 206 8.87 -20.70 8.03
N GLN A 207 8.34 -19.53 8.37
CA GLN A 207 7.80 -18.54 7.42
C GLN A 207 8.17 -17.10 7.79
N PRO A 208 9.47 -16.78 7.92
CA PRO A 208 9.89 -15.45 8.32
C PRO A 208 9.50 -14.41 7.28
N VAL A 209 8.91 -13.30 7.73
CA VAL A 209 8.80 -12.09 6.91
C VAL A 209 10.18 -11.47 6.78
N LYS A 210 10.51 -10.98 5.58
CA LYS A 210 11.80 -10.35 5.31
C LYS A 210 11.63 -8.92 4.83
N ASN A 211 12.46 -8.06 5.40
CA ASN A 211 12.66 -6.67 5.02
C ASN A 211 13.91 -6.58 4.13
N ILE A 212 13.99 -5.53 3.32
CA ILE A 212 15.22 -5.17 2.61
C ILE A 212 15.86 -4.05 3.42
N ALA A 213 16.97 -4.32 4.09
CA ALA A 213 17.66 -3.34 4.92
C ALA A 213 18.06 -2.11 4.09
N TYR A 214 17.60 -0.94 4.53
CA TYR A 214 17.67 0.30 3.77
C TYR A 214 19.08 0.63 3.27
N GLY A 215 19.19 0.92 1.97
CA GLY A 215 20.46 1.27 1.32
C GLY A 215 21.44 0.11 1.13
N THR A 216 21.12 -1.12 1.55
CA THR A 216 22.07 -2.25 1.50
C THR A 216 21.69 -3.36 0.53
N GLY A 217 20.40 -3.50 0.22
CA GLY A 217 19.87 -4.62 -0.58
C GLY A 217 19.87 -5.97 0.14
N LYS A 218 20.30 -6.02 1.41
CA LYS A 218 20.34 -7.25 2.21
C LYS A 218 18.97 -7.55 2.79
N MET A 219 18.62 -8.84 2.81
CA MET A 219 17.39 -9.30 3.45
C MET A 219 17.61 -9.46 4.96
N GLU A 220 16.71 -8.92 5.76
CA GLU A 220 16.69 -9.07 7.22
C GLU A 220 15.33 -9.61 7.68
N VAL A 221 15.32 -10.42 8.74
CA VAL A 221 14.06 -10.94 9.29
C VAL A 221 13.32 -9.79 9.95
N ALA A 222 12.06 -9.59 9.56
CA ALA A 222 11.19 -8.63 10.23
C ALA A 222 10.87 -9.13 11.64
N VAL A 223 11.00 -8.24 12.61
CA VAL A 223 10.64 -8.49 14.01
C VAL A 223 9.65 -7.40 14.43
N GLN A 224 8.57 -7.81 15.10
CA GLN A 224 7.50 -6.95 15.59
C GLN A 224 6.94 -7.49 16.91
#